data_AF-A0A7Y5L1W7-F1
#
_entry.id   AF-A0A7Y5L1W7-F1
#
_cell.length_a   1.000
_cell.length_b   1.000
_cell.length_c   1.000
_cell.angle_alpha   90.00
_cell.angle_beta   90.00
_cell.angle_gamma   90.00
#
_symmetry.space_group_name_H-M   'P 1'
#
loop_
_entity.id
_entity.type
_entity.pdbx_description
1 polymer ?
#
loop_
_entity_poly.entity_id
_entity_poly.type
_entity_poly.pdbx_seq_one_letter_code
_entity_poly.pdbx_strand_id
1 'polypeptide(L)'
;MKQYLSSLLLIVILIFSGCSGAGSENEYIKPELTVNGDNVYVWADLMPGGDPKLYATGEFTVRNSGMVITWLSSKAEGAITQGTQYIMKFYPDLNLETDSLKLLPGESRMIKFTTREGLDLKNLNRDGQVDILFGVKAGNEIFNIQYKSVPVDKVY
;
A
#
# COMPACT_ATOMS: atom_id res chain seq x y z
N MET A 1 30.34 3.92 27.00
CA MET A 1 29.28 2.91 27.17
C MET A 1 27.95 3.51 26.76
N LYS A 2 27.40 3.12 25.60
CA LYS A 2 25.96 3.12 25.27
C LYS A 2 25.80 2.52 23.86
N GLN A 3 26.00 1.20 23.78
CA GLN A 3 25.57 0.37 22.67
C GLN A 3 24.18 -0.16 23.00
N TYR A 4 23.13 0.60 22.70
CA TYR A 4 21.75 0.09 22.72
C TYR A 4 20.95 0.82 21.65
N LEU A 5 21.37 0.70 20.39
CA LEU A 5 20.66 1.27 19.25
C LEU A 5 20.68 0.30 18.06
N SER A 6 20.42 -0.99 18.29
CA SER A 6 20.35 -1.95 17.18
C SER A 6 19.39 -3.12 17.41
N SER A 7 18.50 -3.06 18.41
CA SER A 7 17.61 -4.19 18.73
C SER A 7 16.12 -3.94 18.49
N LEU A 8 15.71 -2.72 18.08
CA LEU A 8 14.27 -2.40 17.94
C LEU A 8 13.72 -2.51 16.50
N LEU A 9 14.57 -2.80 15.52
CA LEU A 9 14.15 -2.94 14.11
C LEU A 9 13.58 -4.35 13.79
N LEU A 10 13.63 -5.29 14.73
CA LEU A 10 13.34 -6.70 14.46
C LEU A 10 11.85 -7.08 14.59
N ILE A 11 11.01 -6.26 15.23
CA ILE A 11 9.66 -6.69 15.63
C ILE A 11 8.61 -6.52 14.51
N VAL A 12 8.85 -5.67 13.51
CA VAL A 12 7.87 -5.42 12.43
C VAL A 12 7.86 -6.51 11.35
N ILE A 13 8.90 -7.35 11.27
CA ILE A 13 9.05 -8.36 10.21
C ILE A 13 8.19 -9.63 10.47
N LEU A 14 7.72 -9.85 11.70
CA LEU A 14 7.12 -11.13 12.09
C LEU A 14 5.64 -11.34 11.72
N ILE A 15 4.97 -10.35 11.12
CA ILE A 15 3.52 -10.45 10.82
C ILE A 15 3.23 -11.14 9.47
N PHE A 16 4.26 -11.52 8.71
CA PHE A 16 4.11 -12.19 7.40
C PHE A 16 4.60 -13.65 7.37
N SER A 17 4.80 -14.29 8.53
CA SER A 17 5.17 -15.71 8.61
C SER A 17 3.99 -16.63 8.29
N GLY A 18 3.52 -16.59 7.05
CA GLY A 18 2.64 -17.59 6.46
C GLY A 18 3.41 -18.88 6.23
N CYS A 19 2.95 -19.93 6.90
CA CYS A 19 3.40 -21.32 6.80
C CYS A 19 3.55 -21.75 5.32
N SER A 20 4.77 -21.98 4.85
CA SER A 20 5.04 -22.51 3.51
C SER A 20 4.83 -24.02 3.51
N GLY A 21 3.70 -24.47 2.98
CA GLY A 21 3.46 -25.86 2.63
C GLY A 21 4.34 -26.28 1.46
N ALA A 22 5.12 -27.34 1.65
CA ALA A 22 5.90 -27.99 0.59
C ALA A 22 4.94 -28.65 -0.41
N GLY A 23 4.95 -28.17 -1.65
CA GLY A 23 4.16 -28.71 -2.76
C GLY A 23 4.93 -28.57 -4.06
N SER A 24 5.17 -29.72 -4.71
CA SER A 24 5.70 -29.99 -6.05
C SER A 24 6.29 -28.83 -6.87
N GLU A 25 7.56 -28.98 -7.25
CA GLU A 25 8.32 -28.17 -8.21
C GLU A 25 7.65 -28.12 -9.60
N ASN A 26 6.59 -27.33 -9.75
CA ASN A 26 6.42 -26.55 -10.96
C ASN A 26 7.27 -25.30 -10.76
N GLU A 27 8.26 -25.09 -11.64
CA GLU A 27 9.15 -23.94 -11.60
C GLU A 27 8.32 -22.65 -11.60
N TYR A 28 8.12 -22.10 -10.41
CA TYR A 28 7.35 -20.88 -10.22
C TYR A 28 8.17 -19.75 -10.84
N ILE A 29 7.74 -19.27 -12.01
CA ILE A 29 8.34 -18.09 -12.61
C ILE A 29 7.90 -16.89 -11.80
N LYS A 30 8.85 -16.36 -11.00
CA LYS A 30 8.64 -15.17 -10.19
C LYS A 30 8.31 -13.99 -11.10
N PRO A 31 7.22 -13.24 -10.85
CA PRO A 31 6.90 -12.05 -11.61
C PRO A 31 7.95 -10.96 -11.37
N GLU A 32 8.39 -10.31 -12.45
CA GLU A 32 9.33 -9.20 -12.40
C GLU A 32 8.57 -7.89 -12.62
N LEU A 33 7.98 -7.36 -11.55
CA LEU A 33 7.28 -6.07 -11.58
C LEU A 33 8.13 -4.97 -10.95
N THR A 34 8.09 -3.80 -11.55
CA THR A 34 8.51 -2.54 -10.93
C THR A 34 7.26 -1.74 -10.60
N VAL A 35 7.12 -1.32 -9.34
CA VAL A 35 5.98 -0.54 -8.89
C VAL A 35 6.49 0.75 -8.28
N ASN A 36 6.07 1.89 -8.82
CA ASN A 36 6.48 3.21 -8.39
C ASN A 36 5.25 4.02 -7.99
N GLY A 37 5.28 4.63 -6.81
CA GLY A 37 4.26 5.59 -6.41
C GLY A 37 4.47 6.90 -7.14
N ASP A 38 3.40 7.45 -7.71
CA ASP A 38 3.48 8.69 -8.51
C ASP A 38 2.93 9.87 -7.69
N ASN A 39 1.63 9.88 -7.44
CA ASN A 39 0.93 10.94 -6.70
C ASN A 39 0.03 10.35 -5.63
N VAL A 40 -0.09 11.05 -4.50
CA VAL A 40 -1.05 10.73 -3.45
C VAL A 40 -1.57 12.00 -2.80
N TYR A 41 -2.85 11.98 -2.47
CA TYR A 41 -3.57 13.05 -1.81
C TYR A 41 -4.34 12.49 -0.64
N VAL A 42 -4.25 13.17 0.51
CA VAL A 42 -4.84 12.73 1.78
C VAL A 42 -5.57 13.90 2.38
N TRP A 43 -6.83 13.68 2.79
CA TRP A 43 -7.62 14.71 3.43
C TRP A 43 -8.46 14.16 4.58
N ALA A 44 -8.64 15.00 5.59
CA ALA A 44 -9.54 14.80 6.70
C ALA A 44 -10.83 15.59 6.45
N ASP A 45 -11.96 14.89 6.37
CA ASP A 45 -13.29 15.46 6.42
C ASP A 45 -13.67 15.77 7.87
N LEU A 46 -13.86 17.06 8.15
CA LEU A 46 -14.17 17.64 9.46
C LEU A 46 -15.53 18.36 9.46
N MET A 47 -16.38 18.11 8.46
CA MET A 47 -17.70 18.71 8.34
C MET A 47 -18.53 18.51 9.62
N PRO A 48 -19.26 19.54 10.09
CA PRO A 48 -20.10 19.43 11.27
C PRO A 48 -21.27 18.47 11.05
N GLY A 49 -21.62 17.69 12.07
CA GLY A 49 -22.77 16.78 12.03
C GLY A 49 -22.44 15.32 11.69
N GLY A 50 -21.17 14.99 11.44
CA GLY A 50 -20.69 13.62 11.26
C GLY A 50 -19.43 13.32 12.07
N ASP A 51 -19.07 12.03 12.12
CA ASP A 51 -17.77 11.61 12.66
C ASP A 51 -16.65 11.99 11.68
N PRO A 52 -15.59 12.67 12.13
CA PRO A 52 -14.45 13.00 11.28
C PRO A 52 -13.83 11.76 10.61
N LYS A 53 -13.56 11.84 9.30
CA LYS A 53 -12.97 10.74 8.51
C LYS A 53 -11.73 11.15 7.73
N LEU A 54 -10.81 10.23 7.52
CA LEU A 54 -9.66 10.38 6.64
C LEU A 54 -9.91 9.66 5.33
N TYR A 55 -9.46 10.26 4.24
CA TYR A 55 -9.50 9.66 2.91
C TYR A 55 -8.13 9.78 2.26
N ALA A 56 -7.80 8.80 1.41
CA ALA A 56 -6.59 8.82 0.61
C ALA A 56 -6.90 8.37 -0.81
N THR A 57 -6.40 9.12 -1.79
CA THR A 57 -6.44 8.75 -3.20
C THR A 57 -5.10 8.99 -3.84
N GLY A 58 -4.80 8.29 -4.92
CA GLY A 58 -3.55 8.47 -5.61
C GLY A 58 -3.43 7.55 -6.80
N GLU A 59 -2.22 7.48 -7.32
CA GLU A 59 -1.88 6.64 -8.45
C GLU A 59 -0.47 6.09 -8.34
N PHE A 60 -0.30 4.90 -8.88
CA PHE A 60 1.01 4.27 -9.02
C PHE A 60 1.13 3.63 -10.38
N THR A 61 2.36 3.56 -10.87
CA THR A 61 2.69 2.90 -12.12
C THR A 61 3.26 1.51 -11.83
N VAL A 62 2.66 0.50 -12.46
CA VAL A 62 3.19 -0.87 -12.50
C VAL A 62 3.75 -1.14 -13.88
N ARG A 63 4.99 -1.66 -13.92
CA ARG A 63 5.63 -2.12 -15.15
C ARG A 63 6.00 -3.58 -15.02
N ASN A 64 5.62 -4.39 -16.01
CA ASN A 64 6.12 -5.74 -16.14
C ASN A 64 7.44 -5.72 -16.90
N SER A 65 8.54 -5.91 -16.19
CA SER A 65 9.89 -5.92 -16.75
C SER A 65 10.33 -7.33 -17.19
N GLY A 66 9.56 -8.36 -16.83
CA GLY A 66 9.86 -9.75 -17.17
C GLY A 66 9.41 -10.15 -18.58
N MET A 67 9.72 -11.40 -18.94
CA MET A 67 9.38 -11.97 -20.25
C MET A 67 8.04 -12.72 -20.28
N VAL A 68 7.33 -12.80 -19.15
CA VAL A 68 6.06 -13.54 -19.02
C VAL A 68 4.88 -12.62 -18.74
N ILE A 69 3.68 -13.05 -19.13
CA ILE A 69 2.44 -12.35 -18.78
C ILE A 69 2.23 -12.46 -17.26
N THR A 70 1.96 -11.33 -16.61
CA THR A 70 1.72 -11.26 -15.16
C THR A 70 0.31 -10.74 -14.90
N TRP A 71 -0.30 -11.19 -13.80
CA TRP A 71 -1.61 -10.73 -13.34
C TRP A 71 -1.45 -10.03 -12.00
N LEU A 72 -1.80 -8.75 -11.97
CA LEU A 72 -1.85 -7.96 -10.74
C LEU A 72 -3.24 -8.09 -10.12
N SER A 73 -3.31 -8.44 -8.84
CA SER A 73 -4.55 -8.53 -8.07
C SER A 73 -5.19 -7.15 -7.88
N SER A 74 -6.52 -7.07 -7.96
CA SER A 74 -7.28 -5.89 -7.51
C SER A 74 -7.26 -5.72 -6.00
N LYS A 75 -6.98 -6.80 -5.25
CA LYS A 75 -6.86 -6.77 -3.79
C LYS A 75 -5.52 -6.20 -3.35
N ALA A 76 -5.63 -5.38 -2.34
CA ALA A 76 -4.75 -4.27 -2.09
C ALA A 76 -4.79 -4.02 -0.57
N GLU A 77 -3.64 -3.93 0.10
CA GLU A 77 -3.60 -3.64 1.53
C GLU A 77 -2.71 -2.42 1.80
N GLY A 78 -3.23 -1.46 2.56
CA GLY A 78 -2.53 -0.23 2.90
C GLY A 78 -2.38 -0.03 4.40
N ALA A 79 -1.40 0.76 4.79
CA ALA A 79 -1.21 1.24 6.15
C ALA A 79 -0.84 2.73 6.13
N ILE A 80 -1.33 3.45 7.14
CA ILE A 80 -0.99 4.85 7.39
C ILE A 80 -0.13 4.89 8.66
N THR A 81 1.01 5.55 8.57
CA THR A 81 1.91 5.78 9.71
C THR A 81 2.22 7.26 9.84
N GLN A 82 2.61 7.69 11.04
CA GLN A 82 3.05 9.05 11.30
C GLN A 82 4.33 9.00 12.15
N GLY A 83 5.46 9.28 11.50
CA GLY A 83 6.77 8.98 12.09
C GLY A 83 6.91 7.48 12.37
N THR A 84 7.20 7.11 13.61
CA THR A 84 7.31 5.70 14.03
C THR A 84 5.97 5.09 14.46
N GLN A 85 4.90 5.88 14.50
CA GLN A 85 3.60 5.43 14.99
C GLN A 85 2.78 4.83 13.86
N TYR A 86 2.33 3.59 14.06
CA TYR A 86 1.27 3.01 13.24
C TYR A 86 -0.06 3.66 13.60
N ILE A 87 -0.76 4.20 12.61
CA ILE A 87 -2.07 4.82 12.79
C ILE A 87 -3.15 3.78 12.50
N MET A 88 -3.15 3.23 11.27
CA MET A 88 -4.20 2.31 10.85
C MET A 88 -3.86 1.51 9.59
N LYS A 89 -4.65 0.46 9.36
CA LYS A 89 -4.70 -0.34 8.12
C LYS A 89 -5.93 0.07 7.33
N PHE A 90 -5.82 0.04 6.01
CA PHE A 90 -6.94 0.24 5.10
C PHE A 90 -6.83 -0.69 3.89
N TYR A 91 -7.92 -0.80 3.13
CA TYR A 91 -7.98 -1.60 1.91
C TYR A 91 -8.44 -0.68 0.77
N PRO A 92 -7.51 -0.13 -0.03
CA PRO A 92 -7.91 0.76 -1.10
C PRO A 92 -8.62 -0.02 -2.20
N ASP A 93 -9.57 0.65 -2.83
CA ASP A 93 -10.14 0.22 -4.09
C ASP A 93 -9.17 0.58 -5.21
N LEU A 94 -8.71 -0.42 -5.96
CA LEU A 94 -7.92 -0.20 -7.16
C LEU A 94 -8.90 -0.08 -8.31
N ASN A 95 -8.88 1.05 -9.01
CA ASN A 95 -9.81 1.33 -10.11
C ASN A 95 -9.46 0.49 -11.35
N LEU A 96 -9.70 -0.81 -11.26
CA LEU A 96 -9.53 -1.82 -12.29
C LEU A 96 -10.90 -2.27 -12.76
N GLU A 97 -11.05 -2.53 -14.06
CA GLU A 97 -12.32 -3.02 -14.64
C GLU A 97 -12.68 -4.43 -14.16
N THR A 98 -11.68 -5.18 -13.66
CA THR A 98 -11.75 -6.59 -13.29
C THR A 98 -10.98 -6.87 -12.00
N ASP A 99 -11.22 -8.02 -11.38
CA ASP A 99 -10.52 -8.46 -10.16
C ASP A 99 -9.00 -8.66 -10.31
N SER A 100 -8.50 -8.58 -11.54
CA SER A 100 -7.07 -8.58 -11.82
C SER A 100 -6.77 -7.80 -13.09
N LEU A 101 -5.58 -7.20 -13.16
CA LEU A 101 -5.06 -6.55 -14.34
C LEU A 101 -4.02 -7.45 -15.01
N LYS A 102 -4.23 -7.75 -16.29
CA LYS A 102 -3.24 -8.42 -17.13
C LYS A 102 -2.15 -7.43 -17.55
N LEU A 103 -0.89 -7.84 -17.40
CA LEU A 103 0.28 -7.09 -17.85
C LEU A 103 1.14 -7.98 -18.76
N LEU A 104 1.24 -7.62 -20.03
CA LEU A 104 2.13 -8.22 -21.02
C LEU A 104 3.60 -7.84 -20.73
N PRO A 105 4.57 -8.63 -21.23
CA PRO A 105 5.99 -8.28 -21.15
C PRO A 105 6.26 -6.86 -21.67
N GLY A 106 6.96 -6.06 -20.87
CA GLY A 106 7.29 -4.66 -21.18
C GLY A 106 6.15 -3.66 -20.99
N GLU A 107 4.93 -4.12 -20.70
CA GLU A 107 3.76 -3.26 -20.52
C GLU A 107 3.86 -2.44 -19.24
N SER A 108 3.40 -1.19 -19.31
CA SER A 108 3.31 -0.27 -18.19
C SER A 108 1.88 0.25 -18.07
N ARG A 109 1.34 0.23 -16.85
CA ARG A 109 -0.01 0.72 -16.55
C ARG A 109 0.01 1.60 -15.31
N MET A 110 -0.68 2.73 -15.41
CA MET A 110 -1.00 3.57 -14.27
C MET A 110 -2.30 3.05 -13.63
N ILE A 111 -2.29 2.91 -12.32
CA ILE A 111 -3.42 2.41 -11.53
C ILE A 111 -3.77 3.48 -10.51
N LYS A 112 -5.04 3.88 -10.51
CA LYS A 112 -5.59 4.80 -9.51
C LYS A 112 -6.13 4.01 -8.33
N PHE A 113 -6.00 4.58 -7.15
CA PHE A 113 -6.58 4.01 -5.93
C PHE A 113 -7.36 5.05 -5.13
N THR A 114 -8.31 4.58 -4.34
CA THR A 114 -9.01 5.40 -3.36
C THR A 114 -9.37 4.57 -2.13
N THR A 115 -9.42 5.17 -0.96
CA THR A 115 -10.07 4.57 0.21
C THR A 115 -11.55 4.36 -0.09
N ARG A 116 -12.05 3.13 0.05
CA ARG A 116 -13.46 2.79 -0.22
C ARG A 116 -14.43 3.47 0.76
N GLU A 117 -14.02 3.55 2.02
CA GLU A 117 -14.76 4.19 3.10
C GLU A 117 -13.87 5.19 3.84
N GLY A 118 -14.50 6.14 4.51
CA GLY A 118 -13.79 7.09 5.36
C GLY A 118 -13.12 6.37 6.54
N LEU A 119 -11.81 6.55 6.69
CA LEU A 119 -11.03 5.92 7.73
C LEU A 119 -11.16 6.69 9.05
N ASP A 120 -11.21 6.00 10.18
CA ASP A 120 -11.23 6.63 11.50
C ASP A 120 -9.96 7.48 11.76
N LEU A 121 -10.15 8.74 12.15
CA LEU A 121 -9.08 9.69 12.46
C LEU A 121 -8.48 9.51 13.87
N LYS A 122 -8.92 8.54 14.66
CA LYS A 122 -8.38 8.29 16.00
C LYS A 122 -6.86 8.15 15.95
N ASN A 123 -6.19 8.88 16.83
CA ASN A 123 -4.73 8.91 17.00
C ASN A 123 -3.94 9.57 15.86
N LEU A 124 -4.59 10.13 14.84
CA LEU A 124 -3.91 10.91 13.81
C LEU A 124 -3.67 12.35 14.29
N ASN A 125 -2.42 12.83 14.19
CA ASN A 125 -2.17 14.27 14.24
C ASN A 125 -2.47 14.90 12.87
N ARG A 126 -3.59 15.63 12.82
CA ARG A 126 -4.18 16.22 11.60
C ARG A 126 -3.43 17.43 11.07
N ASP A 127 -2.54 18.03 11.87
CA ASP A 127 -1.67 19.12 11.43
C ASP A 127 -0.31 18.61 10.93
N GLY A 128 -0.06 17.30 11.02
CA GLY A 128 1.17 16.66 10.59
C GLY A 128 1.06 16.02 9.21
N GLN A 129 2.18 15.48 8.76
CA GLN A 129 2.26 14.62 7.58
C GLN A 129 2.10 13.15 7.96
N VAL A 130 1.70 12.32 6.99
CA VAL A 130 1.62 10.87 7.11
C VAL A 130 2.49 10.18 6.07
N ASP A 131 2.90 8.96 6.36
CA ASP A 131 3.41 8.04 5.35
C ASP A 131 2.30 7.04 5.02
N ILE A 132 2.19 6.70 3.73
CA ILE A 132 1.29 5.66 3.24
C ILE A 132 2.15 4.53 2.69
N LEU A 133 1.95 3.34 3.24
CA LEU A 133 2.51 2.11 2.72
C LEU A 133 1.38 1.29 2.11
N PHE A 134 1.65 0.67 0.98
CA PHE A 134 0.67 -0.14 0.29
C PHE A 134 1.32 -1.35 -0.37
N GLY A 135 0.64 -2.50 -0.35
CA GLY A 135 1.07 -3.72 -1.03
C GLY A 135 0.04 -4.19 -2.06
N VAL A 136 0.49 -4.41 -3.30
CA VAL A 136 -0.25 -5.17 -4.32
C VAL A 136 0.33 -6.56 -4.48
N LYS A 137 -0.54 -7.52 -4.79
CA LYS A 137 -0.13 -8.91 -5.06
C LYS A 137 -0.07 -9.19 -6.55
N ALA A 138 0.98 -9.88 -7.00
CA ALA A 138 1.01 -10.55 -8.31
C ALA A 138 1.59 -11.95 -8.14
N GLY A 139 0.85 -12.98 -8.54
CA GLY A 139 1.21 -14.36 -8.21
C GLY A 139 1.30 -14.56 -6.69
N ASN A 140 2.44 -15.06 -6.19
CA ASN A 140 2.73 -15.21 -4.76
C ASN A 140 3.59 -14.07 -4.19
N GLU A 141 3.89 -13.05 -4.98
CA GLU A 141 4.72 -11.92 -4.57
C GLU A 141 3.87 -10.72 -4.15
N ILE A 142 4.35 -9.97 -3.16
CA ILE A 142 3.78 -8.69 -2.74
C ILE A 142 4.78 -7.59 -3.11
N PHE A 143 4.30 -6.61 -3.88
CA PHE A 143 5.06 -5.44 -4.27
C PHE A 143 4.60 -4.23 -3.46
N ASN A 144 5.55 -3.63 -2.75
CA ASN A 144 5.26 -2.52 -1.85
C ASN A 144 5.47 -1.17 -2.54
N ILE A 145 4.59 -0.24 -2.22
CA ILE A 145 4.59 1.15 -2.64
C ILE A 145 4.62 1.99 -1.38
N GLN A 146 5.46 3.01 -1.36
CA GLN A 146 5.58 3.91 -0.22
C GLN A 146 5.51 5.36 -0.67
N TYR A 147 4.59 6.10 -0.06
CA TYR A 147 4.52 7.55 -0.11
C TYR A 147 4.94 8.09 1.24
N LYS A 148 5.88 9.04 1.26
CA LYS A 148 6.42 9.61 2.49
C LYS A 148 6.02 11.06 2.63
N SER A 149 5.84 11.50 3.87
CA SER A 149 5.65 12.91 4.21
C SER A 149 4.47 13.55 3.47
N VAL A 150 3.38 12.82 3.30
CA VAL A 150 2.17 13.26 2.62
C VAL A 150 1.41 14.21 3.55
N PRO A 151 1.14 15.46 3.13
CA PRO A 151 0.34 16.38 3.93
C PRO A 151 -1.10 15.87 4.07
N VAL A 152 -1.73 16.18 5.20
CA VAL A 152 -3.15 15.92 5.45
C VAL A 152 -3.91 17.23 5.30
N ASP A 153 -4.68 17.36 4.23
CA ASP A 153 -5.52 18.52 4.03
C ASP A 153 -6.79 18.45 4.89
N LYS A 154 -7.30 19.61 5.30
CA LYS A 154 -8.49 19.70 6.17
C LYS A 154 -9.65 20.28 5.37
N VAL A 155 -10.74 19.53 5.31
CA VAL A 155 -11.98 19.93 4.62
C VAL A 155 -13.06 20.14 5.68
N TYR A 156 -13.76 21.27 5.62
CA TYR A 156 -14.71 21.74 6.64
C TYR A 156 -16.08 22.04 6.06
#